data_AF-A0A528N3V5-F1
#
_entry.id   AF-A0A528N3V5-F1
#
_cell.length_a   1.000
_cell.length_b   1.000
_cell.length_c   1.000
_cell.angle_alpha   90.00
_cell.angle_beta   90.00
_cell.angle_gamma   90.00
#
_symmetry.space_group_name_H-M   'P 1'
#
loop_
_entity.id
_entity.type
_entity.pdbx_description
1 polymer ?
#
loop_
_entity_poly.entity_id
_entity_poly.type
_entity_poly.pdbx_seq_one_letter_code
_entity_poly.pdbx_strand_id
1 'polypeptide(L)' 'HVDGDRIAIVAIRVSDDGDAVTVDMRSASRYGRYDLGDNAARIVDFLAELDQEVAGQVGTAPAE' A
#
# COMPACT_ATOMS: atom_id res chain seq x y z
N HIS A 1 -3.02 -28.42 -11.86
CA HIS A 1 -2.52 -27.99 -10.54
C HIS A 1 -2.91 -26.53 -10.44
N VAL A 2 -4.05 -26.23 -9.83
CA VAL A 2 -4.29 -24.85 -9.36
C VAL A 2 -3.30 -24.68 -8.23
N ASP A 3 -2.26 -23.86 -8.42
CA ASP A 3 -1.41 -23.45 -7.32
C ASP A 3 -2.35 -22.85 -6.26
N GLY A 4 -2.48 -23.57 -5.15
CA GLY A 4 -3.35 -23.17 -4.06
C GLY A 4 -2.91 -21.83 -3.53
N ASP A 5 -3.73 -20.82 -3.81
CA ASP A 5 -3.99 -19.73 -2.89
C ASP A 5 -2.83 -18.74 -2.64
N ARG A 6 -2.53 -17.90 -3.64
CA ARG A 6 -1.86 -16.60 -3.42
C ARG A 6 -2.81 -15.62 -2.71
N ILE A 7 -3.41 -16.01 -1.59
CA ILE A 7 -4.18 -15.08 -0.77
C ILE A 7 -3.19 -14.34 0.14
N ALA A 8 -3.01 -13.05 -0.16
CA ALA A 8 -2.40 -12.09 0.72
C ALA A 8 -3.49 -11.35 1.49
N ILE A 9 -3.32 -11.24 2.80
CA ILE A 9 -4.10 -10.33 3.63
C ILE A 9 -3.39 -9.00 3.63
N VAL A 10 -4.13 -7.93 3.37
CA VAL A 10 -3.64 -6.55 3.43
C VAL A 10 -4.35 -5.83 4.57
N ALA A 11 -3.58 -5.14 5.39
CA ALA A 11 -4.08 -4.21 6.38
C ALA A 11 -3.52 -2.82 6.08
N ILE A 12 -4.39 -1.83 6.00
CA ILE A 12 -4.02 -0.43 5.80
C ILE A 12 -4.59 0.35 6.98
N ARG A 13 -3.75 1.16 7.61
CA ARG A 13 -4.14 2.10 8.64
C ARG A 13 -3.85 3.51 8.14
N VAL A 14 -4.86 4.36 8.25
CA VAL A 14 -4.75 5.80 8.00
C VAL A 14 -4.94 6.51 9.33
N SER A 15 -4.11 7.50 9.61
CA SER A 15 -4.22 8.32 10.82
C SER A 15 -3.83 9.75 10.49
N ASP A 16 -4.67 10.70 10.92
CA ASP A 16 -4.45 12.13 10.77
C ASP A 16 -4.13 12.70 12.16
N ASP A 17 -3.02 13.43 12.27
CA ASP A 17 -2.60 14.11 13.49
C ASP A 17 -2.79 15.63 13.45
N GLY A 18 -3.38 16.15 12.37
CA GLY A 18 -3.64 17.56 12.13
C GLY A 18 -2.55 18.27 11.31
N ASP A 19 -1.32 17.75 11.30
CA ASP A 19 -0.22 18.26 10.49
C ASP A 19 0.04 17.38 9.27
N ALA A 20 -0.11 16.06 9.44
CA ALA A 20 0.10 15.08 8.37
C ALA A 20 -0.87 13.90 8.48
N VAL A 21 -1.17 13.33 7.32
CA VAL A 21 -1.81 12.02 7.22
C VAL A 21 -0.74 10.95 7.09
N THR A 22 -0.69 10.05 8.06
CA THR A 22 0.18 8.86 8.03
C THR A 22 -0.58 7.65 7.50
N VAL A 23 0.02 6.94 6.53
CA VAL A 23 -0.49 5.68 5.99
C VAL A 23 0.50 4.55 6.29
N ASP A 24 0.07 3.58 7.09
CA ASP A 24 0.79 2.34 7.37
C ASP A 24 0.16 1.19 6.58
N MET A 25 0.96 0.41 5.87
CA MET A 25 0.51 -0.76 5.11
C MET A 25 1.27 -2.01 5.53
N ARG A 26 0.53 -3.11 5.67
CA ARG A 26 1.07 -4.44 5.93
C ARG A 26 0.45 -5.45 4.98
N SER A 27 1.26 -6.39 4.50
CA SER A 27 0.82 -7.50 3.65
C SER A 27 1.40 -8.82 4.17
N ALA A 28 0.57 -9.85 4.26
CA ALA A 28 0.96 -11.17 4.73
C ALA A 28 0.29 -12.26 3.89
N SER A 29 1.09 -13.13 3.27
CA SER A 29 0.59 -14.28 2.49
C SER A 29 0.53 -15.55 3.34
N ARG A 30 -0.49 -16.39 3.14
CA ARG A 30 -0.72 -17.59 3.98
C ARG A 30 -0.05 -18.88 3.49
N TYR A 31 0.65 -18.87 2.36
CA TYR A 31 1.25 -20.08 1.79
C TYR A 31 2.60 -19.82 1.11
N GLY A 32 3.67 -20.44 1.63
CA GLY A 32 4.87 -20.80 0.87
C GLY A 32 6.10 -19.87 0.93
N ARG A 33 7.24 -20.45 0.56
CA ARG A 33 8.59 -19.84 0.41
C ARG A 33 8.65 -18.73 -0.65
N TYR A 34 7.60 -18.62 -1.49
CA TYR A 34 7.49 -17.70 -2.63
C TYR A 34 7.03 -16.29 -2.24
N ASP A 35 6.74 -16.03 -0.96
CA ASP A 35 6.35 -14.72 -0.44
C ASP A 35 7.54 -13.80 -0.09
N LEU A 36 8.77 -14.34 -0.12
CA LEU A 36 9.99 -13.61 0.21
C LEU A 36 10.31 -12.59 -0.89
N GLY A 37 9.60 -11.47 -0.88
CA GLY A 37 9.75 -10.37 -1.82
C GLY A 37 8.41 -9.85 -2.33
N ASP A 38 7.43 -10.73 -2.57
CA ASP A 38 6.13 -10.35 -3.15
C ASP A 38 5.34 -9.37 -2.28
N ASN A 39 5.34 -9.57 -0.95
CA ASN A 39 4.71 -8.61 -0.03
C ASN A 39 5.46 -7.28 0.02
N ALA A 40 6.79 -7.32 -0.01
CA ALA A 40 7.60 -6.11 0.02
C ALA A 40 7.38 -5.30 -1.26
N ALA A 41 7.41 -5.96 -2.43
CA ALA A 41 7.09 -5.36 -3.72
C ALA A 41 5.70 -4.73 -3.71
N ARG A 42 4.68 -5.48 -3.26
CA ARG A 42 3.30 -4.95 -3.17
C ARG A 42 3.19 -3.71 -2.29
N ILE A 43 3.88 -3.67 -1.15
CA ILE A 43 3.88 -2.51 -0.25
C ILE A 43 4.56 -1.31 -0.93
N VAL A 44 5.72 -1.51 -1.53
CA VAL A 44 6.49 -0.45 -2.19
C VAL A 44 5.72 0.13 -3.38
N ASP A 45 5.17 -0.74 -4.23
CA ASP A 45 4.42 -0.33 -5.42
C ASP A 45 3.19 0.50 -5.01
N PHE A 46 2.41 0.02 -4.04
CA PHE A 46 1.23 0.73 -3.55
C PHE A 46 1.57 2.10 -2.95
N LEU A 47 2.59 2.19 -2.10
CA LEU A 47 2.96 3.46 -1.47
C LEU A 47 3.52 4.46 -2.51
N ALA A 48 4.21 3.98 -3.54
CA ALA A 48 4.68 4.82 -4.64
C ALA A 48 3.55 5.33 -5.55
N GLU A 49 2.53 4.51 -5.80
CA GLU A 49 1.32 4.93 -6.51
C GLU A 49 0.51 5.94 -5.68
N LEU A 50 0.38 5.70 -4.38
CA LEU A 50 -0.31 6.61 -3.47
C LEU A 50 0.36 7.99 -3.42
N ASP A 51 1.70 8.03 -3.37
CA ASP A 51 2.46 9.29 -3.38
C ASP A 51 2.21 10.10 -4.67
N GLN A 52 2.17 9.43 -5.83
CA GLN A 52 1.87 10.06 -7.11
C GLN A 52 0.44 10.62 -7.15
N GLU A 53 -0.54 9.85 -6.69
CA GLU A 53 -1.94 10.28 -6.65
C GLU A 53 -2.13 11.49 -5.72
N VAL A 54 -1.52 11.47 -4.53
CA VAL A 54 -1.56 12.60 -3.59
C VAL A 54 -0.86 13.83 -4.18
N ALA A 55 0.31 13.68 -4.79
CA ALA A 55 1.02 14.79 -5.43
C ALA A 55 0.20 15.41 -6.57
N GLY A 56 -0.47 14.58 -7.38
CA GLY A 56 -1.37 15.03 -8.44
C GLY A 56 -2.59 15.80 -7.90
N GLN A 57 -3.15 15.35 -6.78
CA GLN A 57 -4.28 16.03 -6.12
C GLN A 57 -3.86 17.35 -5.46
N VAL A 58 -2.71 17.39 -4.77
CA VAL A 58 -2.15 18.62 -4.17
C VAL A 58 -1.84 19.66 -5.25
N GLY A 59 -1.31 19.24 -6.40
CA GLY A 59 -1.09 20.13 -7.56
C GLY A 59 -2.36 20.64 -8.23
N THR A 60 -3.52 20.05 -7.93
CA THR A 60 -4.83 20.41 -8.49
C THR A 60 -5.72 21.13 -7.47
N ALA A 61 -5.29 21.28 -6.21
CA ALA A 61 -6.02 22.04 -5.21
C ALA A 61 -6.16 23.51 -5.69
N PRO A 62 -7.39 24.06 -5.84
CA PRO A 62 -7.57 25.44 -6.26
C PRO A 62 -6.94 26.38 -5.24
N ALA A 63 -6.29 27.45 -5.73
CA ALA A 63 -5.97 28.59 -4.88
C ALA A 63 -7.28 29.18 -4.35
N GLU A 64 -7.50 29.08 -3.05
CA GLU A 64 -8.51 29.87 -2.33
C GLU A 64 -7.92 31.24 -1.95
#